data_AF-A0A5C7MTF7-F1
#
_entry.id   AF-A0A5C7MTF7-F1
#
_cell.length_a   1.000
_cell.length_b   1.000
_cell.length_c   1.000
_cell.angle_alpha   90.00
_cell.angle_beta   90.00
_cell.angle_gamma   90.00
#
_symmetry.space_group_name_H-M   'P 1'
#
loop_
_entity.id
_entity.type
_entity.pdbx_description
1 polymer ?
#
loop_
_entity_poly.entity_id
_entity_poly.type
_entity_poly.pdbx_seq_one_letter_code
_entity_poly.pdbx_strand_id
1 'polypeptide(L)'
;IEFSILAAGPYFKFNESVSFVINCKDQEEVDYYWNALTANGGQEGSCGWCKDKYGLSWQVVPIEYFDLINSDDPTVREKAMRNTLKQKKLILSELK
;
A
#
# COMPACT_ATOMS: atom_id res chain seq x y z
N ILE A 1 0.83 -22.46 22.96
CA ILE A 1 1.60 -22.12 21.75
C ILE A 1 1.64 -20.60 21.71
N GLU A 2 2.82 -19.99 21.82
CA GLU A 2 2.95 -18.52 21.80
C GLU A 2 2.91 -17.93 20.38
N PHE A 3 3.44 -18.62 19.37
CA PHE A 3 3.28 -18.28 17.95
C PHE A 3 3.76 -19.45 17.05
N SER A 4 3.11 -19.70 15.92
CA SER A 4 3.52 -20.74 14.96
C SER A 4 3.23 -20.29 13.52
N ILE A 5 4.19 -20.51 12.62
CA ILE A 5 4.04 -20.29 11.18
C ILE A 5 3.94 -21.64 10.48
N LEU A 6 2.97 -21.81 9.59
CA LEU A 6 2.78 -23.04 8.81
C LEU A 6 3.10 -22.79 7.32
N ALA A 7 4.04 -23.56 6.78
CA ALA A 7 4.29 -23.62 5.34
C ALA A 7 3.45 -24.73 4.71
N ALA A 8 2.20 -24.41 4.32
CA ALA A 8 1.27 -25.37 3.74
C ALA A 8 1.45 -25.59 2.22
N GLY A 9 2.62 -25.29 1.64
CA GLY A 9 2.85 -25.43 0.19
C GLY A 9 1.84 -24.62 -0.65
N PRO A 10 1.43 -25.10 -1.84
CA PRO A 10 0.57 -24.35 -2.77
C PRO A 10 -0.94 -24.47 -2.47
N TYR A 11 -1.34 -25.12 -1.38
CA TYR A 11 -2.75 -25.44 -1.11
C TYR A 11 -3.61 -24.21 -0.77
N PHE A 12 -3.02 -23.19 -0.15
CA PHE A 12 -3.70 -21.95 0.20
C PHE A 12 -2.98 -20.75 -0.41
N LYS A 13 -3.74 -19.79 -0.92
CA LYS A 13 -3.21 -18.56 -1.52
C LYS A 13 -3.81 -17.35 -0.83
N PHE A 14 -2.96 -16.39 -0.50
CA PHE A 14 -3.44 -15.08 -0.10
C PHE A 14 -4.21 -14.43 -1.23
N ASN A 15 -5.17 -13.60 -0.85
CA ASN A 15 -5.87 -12.67 -1.70
C ASN A 15 -5.99 -11.34 -0.97
N GLU A 16 -6.57 -10.36 -1.65
CA GLU A 16 -6.72 -8.99 -1.17
C GLU A 16 -7.73 -8.85 -0.03
N SER A 17 -8.46 -9.92 0.34
CA SER A 17 -9.40 -9.88 1.48
C SER A 17 -8.70 -9.68 2.82
N VAL A 18 -7.40 -9.99 2.92
CA VAL A 18 -6.55 -9.67 4.07
C VAL A 18 -5.34 -8.89 3.59
N SER A 19 -5.09 -7.74 4.20
CA SER A 19 -3.89 -6.94 3.92
C SER A 19 -3.36 -6.25 5.17
N PHE A 20 -2.08 -5.90 5.15
CA PHE A 20 -1.48 -5.05 6.16
C PHE A 20 -1.26 -3.65 5.63
N VAL A 21 -1.48 -2.65 6.48
CA VAL A 21 -1.26 -1.25 6.16
C VAL A 21 0.02 -0.79 6.84
N ILE A 22 0.93 -0.19 6.06
CA ILE A 22 2.12 0.49 6.56
C ILE A 22 1.88 1.99 6.43
N ASN A 23 1.73 2.64 7.59
CA ASN A 23 1.64 4.09 7.69
C ASN A 23 3.04 4.69 7.56
N CYS A 24 3.30 5.35 6.44
CA CYS A 24 4.60 5.96 6.14
C CYS A 24 4.59 7.44 6.51
N LYS A 25 5.63 7.93 7.18
CA LYS A 25 5.68 9.34 7.62
C LYS A 25 5.94 10.32 6.47
N ASP A 26 6.64 9.88 5.44
CA ASP A 26 7.09 10.69 4.30
C ASP A 26 7.27 9.83 3.04
N GLN A 27 7.69 10.47 1.93
CA GLN A 27 7.91 9.79 0.66
C GLN A 27 9.07 8.80 0.71
N GLU A 28 10.08 9.05 1.55
CA GLU A 28 11.26 8.21 1.65
C GLU A 28 10.90 6.84 2.26
N GLU A 29 10.03 6.83 3.28
CA GLU A 29 9.47 5.59 3.81
C GLU A 29 8.56 4.87 2.81
N VAL A 30 7.71 5.60 2.08
CA VAL A 30 6.89 5.00 1.02
C VAL A 30 7.77 4.29 0.00
N ASP A 31 8.83 4.97 -0.46
CA ASP A 31 9.75 4.41 -1.45
C ASP A 31 10.52 3.21 -0.88
N TYR A 32 10.97 3.29 0.36
CA TYR A 32 11.67 2.19 1.04
C TYR A 32 10.79 0.92 1.11
N TYR A 33 9.59 1.02 1.68
CA TYR A 33 8.71 -0.14 1.85
C TYR A 33 8.17 -0.66 0.52
N TRP A 34 7.78 0.24 -0.40
CA TRP A 34 7.32 -0.15 -1.73
C TRP A 34 8.38 -0.96 -2.47
N ASN A 35 9.61 -0.46 -2.52
CA ASN A 35 10.70 -1.14 -3.20
C ASN A 35 11.04 -2.48 -2.53
N ALA A 36 11.03 -2.52 -1.19
CA ALA A 36 11.31 -3.75 -0.45
C ALA A 36 10.25 -4.85 -0.69
N LEU A 37 8.97 -4.48 -0.72
CA LEU A 37 7.86 -5.43 -0.90
C LEU A 37 7.72 -5.89 -2.35
N THR A 38 7.94 -5.00 -3.32
CA THR A 38 7.75 -5.31 -4.75
C THR A 38 8.98 -5.98 -5.39
N ALA A 39 10.15 -5.96 -4.74
CA ALA A 39 11.34 -6.63 -5.22
C ALA A 39 11.26 -8.18 -5.11
N ASN A 40 12.15 -8.86 -5.83
CA ASN A 40 12.41 -10.30 -5.69
C ASN A 40 11.16 -11.21 -5.77
N GLY A 41 10.24 -10.90 -6.70
CA GLY A 41 9.02 -11.67 -6.91
C GLY A 41 7.76 -11.05 -6.31
N GLY A 42 7.88 -9.88 -5.68
CA GLY A 42 6.74 -9.03 -5.35
C GLY A 42 6.05 -8.44 -6.59
N GLN A 43 4.88 -7.86 -6.38
CA GLN A 43 4.03 -7.32 -7.45
C GLN A 43 3.46 -5.96 -7.05
N GLU A 44 3.58 -4.99 -7.96
CA GLU A 44 2.90 -3.72 -7.80
C GLU A 44 1.40 -3.87 -8.03
N GLY A 45 0.61 -3.29 -7.13
CA GLY A 45 -0.82 -3.07 -7.30
C GLY A 45 -1.13 -1.59 -7.54
N SER A 46 -2.41 -1.26 -7.44
CA SER A 46 -2.93 0.10 -7.64
C SER A 46 -3.14 0.82 -6.31
N CYS A 47 -3.13 2.16 -6.31
CA CYS A 47 -3.56 2.98 -5.19
C CYS A 47 -2.81 2.71 -3.86
N GLY A 48 -1.51 2.44 -3.92
CA GLY A 48 -0.68 2.09 -2.76
C GLY A 48 -0.69 0.61 -2.39
N TRP A 49 -1.43 -0.22 -3.12
CA TRP A 49 -1.43 -1.67 -2.90
C TRP A 49 -0.25 -2.34 -3.58
N CYS A 50 0.31 -3.37 -2.93
CA CYS A 50 1.27 -4.27 -3.54
C CYS A 50 1.16 -5.66 -2.91
N LYS A 51 1.83 -6.64 -3.50
CA LYS A 51 2.03 -7.97 -2.91
C LYS A 51 3.49 -8.24 -2.72
N ASP A 52 3.84 -8.87 -1.60
CA ASP A 52 5.19 -9.37 -1.40
C ASP A 52 5.44 -10.66 -2.21
N LYS A 53 6.68 -11.17 -2.15
CA LYS A 53 7.08 -12.41 -2.83
C LYS A 53 6.32 -13.67 -2.40
N TYR A 54 5.57 -13.63 -1.29
CA TYR A 54 4.74 -14.72 -0.81
C TYR A 54 3.26 -14.55 -1.23
N GLY A 55 2.93 -13.43 -1.89
CA GLY A 55 1.60 -13.12 -2.39
C GLY A 55 0.68 -12.46 -1.38
N LEU A 56 1.17 -12.11 -0.18
CA LEU A 56 0.40 -11.38 0.82
C LEU A 56 0.22 -9.93 0.39
N SER A 57 -0.99 -9.40 0.55
CA SER A 57 -1.31 -8.02 0.18
C SER A 57 -0.88 -7.01 1.25
N TRP A 58 -0.33 -5.90 0.79
CA TRP A 58 0.13 -4.77 1.59
C TRP A 58 -0.41 -3.46 1.02
N GLN A 59 -0.61 -2.47 1.88
CA GLN A 59 -0.95 -1.10 1.54
C GLN A 59 0.14 -0.19 2.10
N VAL A 60 0.95 0.40 1.23
CA VAL A 60 2.01 1.35 1.61
C VAL A 60 1.47 2.75 1.43
N VAL A 61 1.10 3.38 2.55
CA VAL A 61 0.27 4.58 2.53
C VAL A 61 0.93 5.70 3.35
N PRO A 62 1.17 6.90 2.78
CA PRO A 62 1.60 8.05 3.56
C PRO A 62 0.52 8.43 4.59
N ILE A 63 0.89 8.79 5.82
CA ILE A 63 -0.07 9.20 6.86
C ILE A 63 -0.95 10.37 6.37
N GLU A 64 -0.32 11.36 5.72
CA GLU A 64 -0.99 12.54 5.16
C GLU A 64 -2.03 12.19 4.06
N TYR A 65 -1.95 11.01 3.44
CA TYR A 65 -2.95 10.59 2.46
C TYR A 65 -4.37 10.57 3.05
N PHE A 66 -4.51 10.10 4.29
CA PHE A 66 -5.82 10.03 4.95
C PHE A 66 -6.41 11.41 5.22
N ASP A 67 -5.57 12.39 5.55
CA ASP A 67 -6.00 13.78 5.72
C ASP A 67 -6.47 14.37 4.38
N LEU A 68 -5.78 14.07 3.28
CA LEU A 68 -6.13 14.57 1.95
C LEU A 68 -7.47 14.00 1.46
N ILE A 69 -7.71 12.70 1.58
CA ILE A 69 -8.97 12.08 1.12
C ILE A 69 -10.16 12.33 2.03
N ASN A 70 -9.92 12.71 3.30
CA ASN A 70 -10.98 13.09 4.24
C ASN A 70 -11.04 14.60 4.48
N SER A 71 -10.28 15.40 3.72
CA SER A 71 -10.29 16.86 3.84
C SER A 71 -11.69 17.41 3.69
N ASP A 72 -12.04 18.42 4.48
CA ASP A 72 -13.31 19.14 4.37
C ASP A 72 -13.41 19.93 3.05
N ASP A 73 -12.27 20.34 2.47
CA ASP A 73 -12.22 20.98 1.15
C ASP A 73 -12.46 19.95 0.04
N PRO A 74 -13.59 20.04 -0.69
CA PRO A 74 -13.90 19.10 -1.77
C PRO A 74 -12.85 19.10 -2.88
N THR A 75 -12.21 20.24 -3.15
CA THR A 75 -11.19 20.37 -4.21
C THR A 75 -9.96 19.55 -3.87
N VAL A 76 -9.51 19.61 -2.62
CA VAL A 76 -8.37 18.84 -2.12
C VAL A 76 -8.69 17.35 -2.16
N ARG A 77 -9.86 16.97 -1.62
CA ARG A 77 -10.32 15.58 -1.58
C ARG A 77 -10.44 14.97 -2.98
N GLU A 78 -11.10 15.67 -3.91
CA GLU A 78 -11.28 15.19 -5.29
C GLU A 78 -9.94 15.07 -6.02
N LYS A 79 -9.02 16.02 -5.83
CA LYS A 79 -7.68 15.95 -6.42
C LYS A 79 -6.90 14.74 -5.90
N ALA A 80 -6.90 14.52 -4.58
CA ALA A 80 -6.23 13.39 -3.95
C ALA A 80 -6.80 12.05 -4.44
N MET A 81 -8.13 11.90 -4.45
CA MET A 81 -8.79 10.70 -4.98
C MET A 81 -8.47 10.46 -6.45
N ARG A 82 -8.56 11.51 -7.29
CA ARG A 82 -8.30 11.41 -8.74
C ARG A 82 -6.86 11.01 -9.04
N ASN A 83 -5.89 11.53 -8.28
CA ASN A 83 -4.49 11.19 -8.48
C ASN A 83 -4.16 9.79 -7.93
N THR A 84 -4.77 9.39 -6.81
CA THR A 84 -4.64 8.03 -6.28
C THR A 84 -5.03 6.96 -7.29
N LEU A 85 -6.17 7.13 -7.97
CA LEU A 85 -6.66 6.17 -8.96
C LEU A 85 -5.74 6.02 -10.19
N LYS A 86 -4.85 6.97 -10.43
CA LYS A 86 -3.87 6.94 -11.53
C LYS A 86 -2.54 6.32 -11.12
N GLN A 87 -2.31 6.17 -9.81
CA GLN A 87 -1.04 5.79 -9.25
C GLN A 87 -1.03 4.33 -8.84
N LYS A 88 0.12 3.69 -8.99
CA LYS A 88 0.43 2.40 -8.35
C LYS A 88 1.00 2.65 -6.96
N LYS A 89 2.22 3.16 -6.91
CA LYS A 89 2.85 3.73 -5.71
C LYS A 89 2.32 5.13 -5.47
N LEU A 90 1.97 5.46 -4.23
CA LEU A 90 1.53 6.79 -3.87
C LEU A 90 2.71 7.78 -3.88
N ILE A 91 2.55 8.88 -4.62
CA ILE A 91 3.51 9.98 -4.69
C ILE A 91 2.91 11.18 -3.97
N LEU A 92 3.37 11.45 -2.75
CA LEU A 92 2.78 12.40 -1.82
C LEU A 92 2.68 13.83 -2.39
N SER A 93 3.70 14.26 -3.14
CA SER A 93 3.72 15.58 -3.77
C SER A 93 2.64 15.76 -4.85
N GLU A 94 2.19 14.67 -5.48
CA GLU A 94 1.14 14.70 -6.49
C GLU A 94 -0.26 14.61 -5.87
N LEU A 95 -0.38 14.19 -4.61
CA LEU A 95 -1.68 14.05 -3.93
C LEU A 95 -2.17 15.38 -3.34
N LYS A 96 -1.25 16.28 -3.00
CA LYS A 96 -1.51 17.66 -2.56
C LYS A 96 -1.89 18.53 -3.75
#